data_AF-A0A7Z8YMR8-F1
#
_entry.id   AF-A0A7Z8YMR8-F1
#
_cell.length_a   1.000
_cell.length_b   1.000
_cell.length_c   1.000
_cell.angle_alpha   90.00
_cell.angle_beta   90.00
_cell.angle_gamma   90.00
#
_symmetry.space_group_name_H-M   'P 1'
#
loop_
_entity.id
_entity.type
_entity.pdbx_description
1 polymer ?
#
loop_
_entity_poly.entity_id
_entity_poly.type
_entity_poly.pdbx_seq_one_letter_code
_entity_poly.pdbx_strand_id
1 'polypeptide(L)'
;MKNLKLWLMAYGLWLIALSSCYSFTGSSLSPETKTIQINPFINNSPLNNPTQAQQFTIDLQNRFLQRTTLKGTKENPSILLEGEITGYTISPTTVTSPTESVGGVLQSAQNKLTISVKVHYENRVEPEKSFDRTFTDEVVFSNTLSTIDIENTQVRLVNERIINKIFNDIVANW
;
A
#
# COMPACT_ATOMS: atom_id res chain seq x y z
N MET A 1 -7.93 56.61 14.08
CA MET A 1 -8.74 55.74 13.19
C MET A 1 -8.05 55.36 11.87
N LYS A 2 -7.20 56.20 11.24
CA LYS A 2 -6.51 55.88 9.98
C LYS A 2 -5.58 54.66 10.07
N ASN A 3 -4.85 54.51 11.18
CA ASN A 3 -3.85 53.45 11.34
C ASN A 3 -4.46 52.05 11.56
N LEU A 4 -5.69 52.00 12.10
CA LEU A 4 -6.43 50.75 12.31
C LEU A 4 -6.95 50.16 10.98
N LYS A 5 -7.37 51.02 10.05
CA LYS A 5 -7.75 50.59 8.69
C LYS A 5 -6.57 50.04 7.90
N LEU A 6 -5.36 50.60 8.09
CA LEU A 6 -4.14 50.10 7.47
C LEU A 6 -3.76 48.70 7.98
N TRP A 7 -3.88 48.46 9.29
CA TRP A 7 -3.63 47.14 9.88
C TRP A 7 -4.65 46.09 9.44
N LEU A 8 -5.93 46.46 9.33
CA LEU A 8 -6.98 45.55 8.83
C LEU A 8 -6.78 45.21 7.34
N MET A 9 -6.35 46.16 6.51
CA MET A 9 -6.01 45.89 5.10
C MET A 9 -4.77 45.00 4.96
N ALA A 10 -3.73 45.22 5.77
CA ALA A 10 -2.53 44.39 5.76
C ALA A 10 -2.82 42.94 6.20
N TYR A 11 -3.68 42.76 7.21
CA TYR A 11 -4.11 41.44 7.67
C TYR A 11 -4.96 40.70 6.62
N GLY A 12 -5.85 41.43 5.93
CA GLY A 12 -6.62 40.87 4.81
C GLY A 12 -5.74 40.43 3.64
N LEU A 13 -4.70 41.20 3.32
CA LEU A 13 -3.75 40.85 2.26
C LEU A 13 -2.89 39.63 2.62
N TRP A 14 -2.56 39.47 3.90
CA TRP A 14 -1.80 38.31 4.40
C TRP A 14 -2.62 37.01 4.36
N LEU A 15 -3.94 37.07 4.59
CA LEU A 15 -4.84 35.92 4.47
C LEU A 15 -5.04 35.45 3.03
N ILE A 16 -4.98 36.35 2.04
CA ILE A 16 -5.10 35.99 0.61
C ILE A 16 -3.80 35.36 0.08
N ALA A 17 -2.64 35.67 0.68
CA ALA A 17 -1.36 35.07 0.28
C ALA A 17 -1.19 33.60 0.73
N LEU A 18 -2.01 33.13 1.67
CA LEU A 18 -1.94 31.75 2.19
C LEU A 18 -2.81 30.75 1.42
N SER A 19 -3.67 31.20 0.50
CA SER A 19 -4.61 30.34 -0.22
C SER A 19 -4.11 29.80 -1.57
N SER A 20 -2.89 30.13 -2.00
CA SER A 20 -2.42 29.86 -3.37
C SER A 20 -1.47 28.66 -3.55
N CYS A 21 -1.19 27.85 -2.52
CA CYS A 21 -0.20 26.76 -2.62
C CYS A 21 -0.75 25.34 -2.38
N TYR A 22 -2.06 25.13 -2.41
CA TYR A 22 -2.65 23.79 -2.34
C TYR A 22 -3.46 23.49 -3.60
N SER A 23 -2.86 22.75 -4.53
CA SER A 23 -3.61 22.10 -5.61
C SER A 23 -4.12 20.75 -5.09
N PHE A 24 -5.43 20.64 -4.90
CA PHE A 24 -6.07 19.38 -4.51
C PHE A 24 -6.26 18.53 -5.77
N THR A 25 -5.17 17.97 -6.32
CA THR A 25 -5.29 16.98 -7.40
C THR A 25 -5.77 15.66 -6.77
N GLY A 26 -7.06 15.35 -6.93
CA GLY A 26 -7.68 14.16 -6.33
C GLY A 26 -7.16 12.81 -6.82
N SER A 27 -6.25 12.78 -7.80
CA SER A 27 -5.54 11.61 -8.34
C SER A 27 -4.38 12.09 -9.21
N SER A 28 -3.27 11.32 -9.27
CA SER A 28 -2.16 11.53 -10.20
C SER A 28 -2.43 10.99 -11.61
N LEU A 29 -3.52 10.23 -11.77
CA LEU A 29 -3.94 9.66 -13.06
C LEU A 29 -4.51 10.74 -13.97
N SER A 30 -4.18 10.66 -15.26
CA SER A 30 -4.80 11.50 -16.29
C SER A 30 -6.34 11.45 -16.21
N PRO A 31 -7.05 12.56 -16.45
CA PRO A 31 -8.50 12.56 -16.58
C PRO A 31 -9.02 11.61 -17.67
N GLU A 32 -8.19 11.23 -18.64
CA GLU A 32 -8.53 10.28 -19.70
C GLU A 32 -8.48 8.81 -19.23
N THR A 33 -7.84 8.53 -18.11
CA THR A 33 -7.80 7.19 -17.50
C THR A 33 -9.15 6.87 -16.86
N LYS A 34 -9.97 6.06 -17.54
CA LYS A 34 -11.35 5.74 -17.09
C LYS A 34 -11.55 4.30 -16.66
N THR A 35 -10.76 3.37 -17.19
CA THR A 35 -10.98 1.95 -16.98
C THR A 35 -9.75 1.24 -16.43
N ILE A 36 -9.99 0.19 -15.66
CA ILE A 36 -8.96 -0.64 -15.06
C ILE A 36 -9.31 -2.12 -15.23
N GLN A 37 -8.30 -2.93 -15.51
CA GLN A 37 -8.36 -4.38 -15.43
C GLN A 37 -7.33 -4.84 -14.41
N ILE A 38 -7.78 -5.57 -13.38
CA ILE A 38 -6.89 -6.21 -12.41
C ILE A 38 -7.03 -7.71 -12.60
N ASN A 39 -6.00 -8.34 -13.16
CA ASN A 39 -5.94 -9.77 -13.36
C ASN A 39 -5.71 -10.50 -12.02
N PRO A 40 -6.12 -11.78 -11.91
CA PRO A 40 -5.83 -12.57 -10.73
C PRO A 40 -4.34 -12.66 -10.46
N PHE A 41 -3.94 -12.30 -9.25
CA PHE A 41 -2.59 -12.56 -8.77
C PHE A 41 -2.43 -14.06 -8.52
N ILE A 42 -1.26 -14.58 -8.82
CA ILE A 42 -0.89 -15.98 -8.55
C ILE A 42 0.07 -16.06 -7.35
N ASN A 43 0.03 -17.17 -6.61
CA ASN A 43 1.01 -17.43 -5.55
C ASN A 43 2.12 -18.34 -6.08
N ASN A 44 3.31 -17.76 -6.28
CA ASN A 44 4.52 -18.47 -6.68
C ASN A 44 5.55 -18.53 -5.54
N SER A 45 5.14 -18.23 -4.30
CA SER A 45 6.01 -18.33 -3.15
C SER A 45 6.24 -19.81 -2.73
N PRO A 46 7.34 -20.12 -2.03
CA PRO A 46 7.62 -21.49 -1.56
C PRO A 46 6.54 -22.05 -0.64
N LEU A 47 5.89 -21.18 0.16
CA LEU A 47 4.75 -21.51 1.01
C LEU A 47 3.46 -21.15 0.27
N ASN A 48 3.18 -21.92 -0.79
CA ASN A 48 2.07 -21.67 -1.69
C ASN A 48 0.71 -21.87 -0.99
N ASN A 49 0.07 -20.77 -0.62
CA ASN A 49 -1.31 -20.73 -0.18
C ASN A 49 -2.18 -20.08 -1.29
N PRO A 50 -3.00 -20.84 -2.03
CA PRO A 50 -3.77 -20.30 -3.15
C PRO A 50 -4.88 -19.34 -2.70
N THR A 51 -5.42 -19.49 -1.48
CA THR A 51 -6.46 -18.59 -0.97
C THR A 51 -5.91 -17.19 -0.69
N GLN A 52 -4.62 -17.10 -0.35
CA GLN A 52 -3.94 -15.83 -0.10
C GLN A 52 -3.90 -14.95 -1.35
N ALA A 53 -3.53 -15.50 -2.51
CA ALA A 53 -3.46 -14.72 -3.75
C ALA A 53 -4.83 -14.30 -4.27
N GLN A 54 -5.85 -15.16 -4.09
CA GLN A 54 -7.23 -14.80 -4.38
C GLN A 54 -7.69 -13.63 -3.49
N GLN A 55 -7.45 -13.71 -2.18
CA GLN A 55 -7.82 -12.65 -1.24
C GLN A 55 -7.08 -11.34 -1.54
N PHE A 56 -5.77 -11.42 -1.82
CA PHE A 56 -4.98 -10.26 -2.23
C PHE A 56 -5.56 -9.56 -3.47
N THR A 57 -5.95 -10.35 -4.48
CA THR A 57 -6.60 -9.83 -5.69
C THR A 57 -7.90 -9.09 -5.36
N ILE A 58 -8.76 -9.69 -4.54
CA ILE A 58 -10.04 -9.12 -4.13
C ILE A 58 -9.81 -7.81 -3.35
N ASP A 59 -8.88 -7.80 -2.40
CA ASP A 59 -8.60 -6.62 -1.58
C ASP A 59 -7.98 -5.48 -2.40
N LEU A 60 -7.14 -5.81 -3.39
CA LEU A 60 -6.60 -4.84 -4.34
C LEU A 60 -7.70 -4.26 -5.24
N GLN A 61 -8.60 -5.09 -5.76
CA GLN A 61 -9.76 -4.63 -6.53
C GLN A 61 -10.66 -3.72 -5.69
N ASN A 62 -10.98 -4.13 -4.46
CA ASN A 62 -11.75 -3.33 -3.52
C ASN A 62 -11.06 -1.99 -3.23
N ARG A 63 -9.73 -1.98 -3.10
CA ARG A 63 -8.99 -0.74 -2.89
C ARG A 63 -9.20 0.26 -4.02
N PHE A 64 -9.03 -0.17 -5.27
CA PHE A 64 -9.23 0.71 -6.43
C PHE A 64 -10.69 1.13 -6.57
N LEU A 65 -11.65 0.23 -6.31
CA LEU A 65 -13.07 0.52 -6.36
C LEU A 65 -13.48 1.58 -5.31
N GLN A 66 -12.92 1.53 -4.11
CA GLN A 66 -13.28 2.42 -3.00
C GLN A 66 -12.64 3.81 -3.12
N ARG A 67 -11.46 3.91 -3.76
CA ARG A 67 -10.65 5.14 -3.75
C ARG A 67 -10.43 5.78 -5.12
N THR A 68 -11.03 5.23 -6.17
CA THR A 68 -10.98 5.81 -7.52
C THR A 68 -12.35 5.79 -8.17
N THR A 69 -12.50 6.54 -9.26
CA THR A 69 -13.69 6.50 -10.11
C THR A 69 -13.56 5.52 -11.29
N LEU A 70 -12.47 4.74 -11.34
CA LEU A 70 -12.17 3.83 -12.45
C LEU A 70 -13.24 2.74 -12.56
N LYS A 71 -13.59 2.36 -13.78
CA LYS A 71 -14.53 1.28 -14.06
C LYS A 71 -13.79 0.01 -14.46
N GLY A 72 -14.20 -1.12 -13.88
CA GLY A 72 -13.68 -2.43 -14.27
C GLY A 72 -14.06 -2.76 -15.73
N THR A 73 -13.09 -3.19 -16.53
CA THR A 73 -13.32 -3.74 -17.89
C THR A 73 -12.39 -4.91 -18.17
N LYS A 74 -12.75 -5.74 -19.15
CA LYS A 74 -11.87 -6.77 -19.74
C LYS A 74 -11.42 -6.43 -21.16
N GLU A 75 -12.09 -5.46 -21.78
CA GLU A 75 -11.82 -5.05 -23.16
C GLU A 75 -11.10 -3.70 -23.13
N ASN A 76 -9.92 -3.65 -23.77
CA ASN A 76 -9.10 -2.44 -23.94
C ASN A 76 -9.04 -1.52 -22.71
N PRO A 77 -8.61 -2.02 -21.54
CA PRO A 77 -8.51 -1.19 -20.34
C PRO A 77 -7.48 -0.06 -20.51
N SER A 78 -7.72 1.10 -19.89
CA SER A 78 -6.75 2.19 -19.78
C SER A 78 -5.56 1.80 -18.90
N ILE A 79 -5.84 1.07 -17.81
CA ILE A 79 -4.84 0.50 -16.90
C ILE A 79 -4.99 -1.02 -16.86
N LEU A 80 -3.88 -1.73 -17.02
CA LEU A 80 -3.79 -3.16 -16.70
C LEU A 80 -2.87 -3.33 -15.48
N LEU A 81 -3.32 -4.14 -14.53
CA LEU A 81 -2.58 -4.52 -13.34
C LEU A 81 -2.59 -6.03 -13.18
N GLU A 82 -1.41 -6.62 -13.05
CA GLU A 82 -1.25 -8.06 -12.83
C GLU A 82 0.02 -8.35 -12.04
N GLY A 83 0.18 -9.58 -11.57
CA GLY A 83 1.36 -9.91 -10.79
C GLY A 83 1.29 -11.23 -10.04
N GLU A 84 2.25 -11.39 -9.14
CA GLU A 84 2.46 -12.63 -8.41
C GLU A 84 3.01 -12.35 -7.01
N ILE A 85 2.57 -13.15 -6.03
CA ILE A 85 3.21 -13.22 -4.72
C ILE A 85 4.46 -14.09 -4.89
N THR A 86 5.64 -13.48 -4.78
CA THR A 86 6.94 -14.14 -5.00
C THR A 86 7.59 -14.60 -3.70
N GLY A 87 7.24 -13.98 -2.58
CA GLY A 87 7.86 -14.27 -1.28
C GLY A 87 6.85 -14.35 -0.16
N TYR A 88 6.96 -15.42 0.63
CA TYR A 88 6.33 -15.58 1.93
C TYR A 88 7.37 -16.25 2.81
N THR A 89 7.90 -15.51 3.80
CA THR A 89 8.95 -16.04 4.68
C THR A 89 8.67 -15.66 6.12
N ILE A 90 8.83 -16.62 7.02
CA ILE A 90 8.80 -16.39 8.47
C ILE A 90 10.19 -16.73 9.00
N SER A 91 10.86 -15.77 9.64
CA SER A 91 12.21 -15.93 10.19
C SER A 91 12.29 -15.37 11.61
N PRO A 92 13.07 -15.96 12.53
CA PRO A 92 13.33 -15.37 13.85
C PRO A 92 14.02 -14.00 13.71
N THR A 93 13.59 -13.00 14.47
CA THR A 93 14.20 -11.64 14.45
C THR A 93 15.53 -11.55 15.17
N THR A 94 15.76 -12.45 16.12
CA THR A 94 17.01 -12.64 16.86
C THR A 94 17.11 -14.10 17.26
N VAL A 95 18.33 -14.64 17.29
CA VAL A 95 18.66 -15.87 18.03
C VAL A 95 18.60 -15.53 19.52
N THR A 96 17.45 -15.10 20.03
CA THR A 96 17.25 -15.04 21.47
C THR A 96 16.98 -16.47 21.90
N SER A 97 18.06 -17.21 22.16
CA SER A 97 18.01 -18.23 23.21
C SER A 97 17.29 -17.58 24.40
N PRO A 98 16.42 -18.30 25.13
CA PRO A 98 15.82 -17.78 26.35
C PRO A 98 16.95 -17.54 27.37
N THR A 99 17.64 -16.42 27.24
CA THR A 99 18.77 -16.04 28.06
C THR A 99 18.39 -14.70 28.63
N GLU A 100 17.84 -14.80 29.83
CA GLU A 100 17.78 -13.80 30.87
C GLU A 100 18.15 -12.39 30.42
N SER A 101 17.14 -11.55 30.28
CA SER A 101 17.38 -10.12 30.24
C SER A 101 17.99 -9.67 31.57
N VAL A 102 19.00 -8.81 31.49
CA VAL A 102 19.52 -8.08 32.64
C VAL A 102 18.36 -7.26 33.22
N GLY A 103 17.80 -7.69 34.37
CA GLY A 103 16.67 -7.03 35.02
C GLY A 103 15.39 -7.87 35.18
N GLY A 104 15.36 -9.14 34.76
CA GLY A 104 14.27 -10.07 35.11
C GLY A 104 13.00 -10.00 34.26
N VAL A 105 13.05 -9.36 33.09
CA VAL A 105 11.92 -9.30 32.13
C VAL A 105 12.15 -10.27 30.98
N LEU A 106 11.57 -11.46 31.00
CA LEU A 106 11.69 -12.41 29.89
C LEU A 106 11.25 -11.75 28.57
N GLN A 107 12.18 -11.57 27.62
CA GLN A 107 11.84 -11.10 26.29
C GLN A 107 11.28 -12.30 25.50
N SER A 108 10.00 -12.26 25.14
CA SER A 108 9.40 -13.29 24.28
C SER A 108 10.15 -13.36 22.96
N ALA A 109 10.46 -14.57 22.49
CA ALA A 109 11.04 -14.74 21.17
C ALA A 109 10.06 -14.23 20.09
N GLN A 110 10.60 -13.59 19.05
CA GLN A 110 9.83 -12.90 18.03
C GLN A 110 10.17 -13.43 16.63
N ASN A 111 9.12 -13.61 15.83
CA ASN A 111 9.21 -13.97 14.42
C ASN A 111 8.91 -12.76 13.55
N LYS A 112 9.50 -12.73 12.36
CA LYS A 112 9.25 -11.76 11.31
C LYS A 112 8.65 -12.44 10.11
N LEU A 113 7.45 -12.01 9.73
CA LEU A 113 6.83 -12.34 8.46
C LEU A 113 7.22 -11.29 7.44
N THR A 114 7.79 -11.71 6.30
CA THR A 114 8.07 -10.86 5.14
C THR A 114 7.33 -11.40 3.93
N ILE A 115 6.54 -10.56 3.27
CA ILE A 115 5.82 -10.88 2.03
C ILE A 115 6.34 -9.98 0.91
N SER A 116 6.54 -10.56 -0.28
CA SER A 116 6.94 -9.83 -1.49
C SER A 116 5.99 -10.13 -2.63
N VAL A 117 5.56 -9.08 -3.34
CA VAL A 117 4.63 -9.15 -4.46
C VAL A 117 5.25 -8.43 -5.65
N LYS A 118 5.43 -9.14 -6.76
CA LYS A 118 5.82 -8.55 -8.04
C LYS A 118 4.57 -8.09 -8.77
N VAL A 119 4.61 -6.87 -9.29
CA VAL A 119 3.51 -6.18 -9.94
C VAL A 119 3.97 -5.67 -11.29
N HIS A 120 3.19 -6.00 -12.32
CA HIS A 120 3.24 -5.39 -13.63
C HIS A 120 2.08 -4.40 -13.75
N TYR A 121 2.40 -3.13 -13.97
CA TYR A 121 1.46 -2.04 -14.17
C TYR A 121 1.67 -1.44 -15.56
N GLU A 122 0.63 -1.51 -16.39
CA GLU A 122 0.60 -0.89 -17.71
C GLU A 122 -0.41 0.25 -17.71
N ASN A 123 0.01 1.45 -18.12
CA ASN A 123 -0.85 2.59 -18.36
C ASN A 123 -0.84 2.94 -19.84
N ARG A 124 -1.94 2.71 -20.55
CA ARG A 124 -2.03 2.98 -22.00
C ARG A 124 -2.24 4.44 -22.34
N VAL A 125 -2.65 5.26 -21.37
CA VAL A 125 -2.85 6.69 -21.54
C VAL A 125 -1.54 7.45 -21.31
N GLU A 126 -0.76 7.02 -20.31
CA GLU A 126 0.54 7.59 -19.93
C GLU A 126 1.59 6.47 -19.86
N PRO A 127 2.09 5.95 -21.00
CA PRO A 127 2.97 4.78 -21.05
C PRO A 127 4.25 4.91 -20.22
N GLU A 128 4.76 6.14 -20.07
CA GLU A 128 5.95 6.46 -19.27
C GLU A 128 5.77 6.23 -17.76
N LYS A 129 4.52 6.14 -17.28
CA LYS A 129 4.20 5.79 -15.88
C LYS A 129 4.13 4.28 -15.65
N SER A 130 4.16 3.46 -16.70
CA SER A 130 4.13 1.99 -16.59
C SER A 130 5.38 1.47 -15.89
N PHE A 131 5.25 0.39 -15.12
CA PHE A 131 6.39 -0.19 -14.41
C PHE A 131 6.22 -1.68 -14.11
N ASP A 132 7.37 -2.34 -13.93
CA ASP A 132 7.51 -3.64 -13.29
C ASP A 132 8.25 -3.45 -11.97
N ARG A 133 7.60 -3.75 -10.84
CA ARG A 133 8.18 -3.49 -9.51
C ARG A 133 7.81 -4.58 -8.51
N THR A 134 8.71 -4.85 -7.57
CA THR A 134 8.42 -5.67 -6.40
C THR A 134 8.13 -4.80 -5.18
N PHE A 135 7.00 -5.07 -4.54
CA PHE A 135 6.59 -4.47 -3.28
C PHE A 135 6.80 -5.47 -2.15
N THR A 136 7.53 -5.06 -1.12
CA THR A 136 7.82 -5.89 0.04
C THR A 136 7.37 -5.17 1.31
N ASP A 137 6.86 -5.93 2.25
CA ASP A 137 6.53 -5.45 3.59
C ASP A 137 6.73 -6.57 4.61
N GLU A 138 6.92 -6.19 5.88
CA GLU A 138 7.23 -7.11 6.96
C GLU A 138 6.59 -6.71 8.30
N VAL A 139 6.21 -7.71 9.09
CA VAL A 139 5.68 -7.53 10.44
C VAL A 139 6.37 -8.46 11.42
N VAL A 140 6.69 -7.93 12.61
CA VAL A 140 7.23 -8.70 13.72
C VAL A 140 6.12 -9.06 14.70
N PHE A 141 6.06 -10.31 15.13
CA PHE A 141 5.04 -10.83 16.03
C PHE A 141 5.61 -11.84 17.03
N SER A 142 4.89 -12.06 18.13
CA SER A 142 5.26 -13.03 19.16
C SER A 142 5.29 -14.46 18.60
N ASN A 143 6.31 -15.25 18.95
CA ASN A 143 6.38 -16.67 18.57
C ASN A 143 5.25 -17.53 19.16
N THR A 144 4.46 -16.98 20.09
CA THR A 144 3.31 -17.64 20.73
C THR A 144 2.03 -17.57 19.91
N LEU A 145 1.98 -16.83 18.79
CA LEU A 145 0.80 -16.76 17.95
C LEU A 145 0.51 -18.11 17.28
N SER A 146 -0.77 -18.48 17.22
CA SER A 146 -1.20 -19.67 16.47
C SER A 146 -1.07 -19.42 14.96
N THR A 147 -0.94 -20.49 14.16
CA THR A 147 -0.95 -20.39 12.69
C THR A 147 -2.19 -19.65 12.17
N ILE A 148 -3.34 -19.87 12.80
CA ILE A 148 -4.61 -19.22 12.45
C ILE A 148 -4.51 -17.71 12.68
N ASP A 149 -3.93 -17.26 13.79
CA ASP A 149 -3.77 -15.83 14.09
C ASP A 149 -2.75 -15.15 13.17
N ILE A 150 -1.70 -15.88 12.79
CA ILE A 150 -0.70 -15.40 11.82
C ILE A 150 -1.37 -15.11 10.48
N GLU A 151 -2.12 -16.08 9.94
CA GLU A 151 -2.84 -15.93 8.67
C GLU A 151 -3.92 -14.85 8.76
N ASN A 152 -4.76 -14.90 9.79
CA ASN A 152 -5.88 -13.99 9.91
C ASN A 152 -5.50 -12.58 10.30
N THR A 153 -4.32 -12.33 10.87
CA THR A 153 -3.97 -10.98 11.36
C THR A 153 -2.71 -10.45 10.71
N GLN A 154 -1.61 -11.21 10.81
CA GLN A 154 -0.29 -10.73 10.38
C GLN A 154 -0.19 -10.70 8.85
N VAL A 155 -0.63 -11.76 8.17
CA VAL A 155 -0.66 -11.80 6.70
C VAL A 155 -1.59 -10.73 6.13
N ARG A 156 -2.80 -10.58 6.68
CA ARG A 156 -3.73 -9.53 6.24
C ARG A 156 -3.13 -8.13 6.40
N LEU A 157 -2.50 -7.84 7.54
CA LEU A 157 -1.86 -6.55 7.79
C LEU A 157 -0.74 -6.24 6.78
N VAL A 158 0.13 -7.21 6.52
CA VAL A 158 1.23 -7.05 5.54
C VAL A 158 0.66 -6.85 4.13
N ASN A 159 -0.34 -7.64 3.73
CA ASN A 159 -1.01 -7.50 2.43
C ASN A 159 -1.69 -6.14 2.27
N GLU A 160 -2.40 -5.66 3.29
CA GLU A 160 -3.02 -4.33 3.27
C GLU A 160 -1.98 -3.22 3.07
N ARG A 161 -0.82 -3.31 3.73
CA ARG A 161 0.27 -2.33 3.54
C ARG A 161 0.89 -2.41 2.15
N ILE A 162 1.08 -3.61 1.59
CA ILE A 162 1.55 -3.77 0.21
C ILE A 162 0.53 -3.17 -0.78
N ILE A 163 -0.76 -3.46 -0.61
CA ILE A 163 -1.84 -2.88 -1.42
C ILE A 163 -1.85 -1.35 -1.30
N ASN A 164 -1.62 -0.79 -0.10
CA ASN A 164 -1.47 0.66 0.08
C ASN A 164 -0.32 1.22 -0.75
N LYS A 165 0.85 0.56 -0.73
CA LYS A 165 2.03 0.99 -1.51
C LYS A 165 1.75 0.95 -3.01
N ILE A 166 1.19 -0.16 -3.52
CA ILE A 166 0.80 -0.30 -4.93
C ILE A 166 -0.18 0.81 -5.33
N PHE A 167 -1.23 1.01 -4.53
CA PHE A 167 -2.23 2.04 -4.80
C PHE A 167 -1.62 3.44 -4.80
N ASN A 168 -0.76 3.76 -3.83
CA ASN A 168 -0.15 5.08 -3.74
C ASN A 168 0.79 5.34 -4.91
N ASP A 169 1.60 4.35 -5.32
CA ASP A 169 2.50 4.50 -6.47
C ASP A 169 1.71 4.74 -7.77
N ILE A 170 0.54 4.11 -7.94
CA ILE A 170 -0.28 4.25 -9.14
C ILE A 170 -1.15 5.51 -9.13
N VAL A 171 -1.81 5.80 -8.01
CA VAL A 171 -2.91 6.80 -7.94
C VAL A 171 -2.52 8.06 -7.18
N ALA A 172 -1.64 7.97 -6.19
CA ALA A 172 -1.22 9.12 -5.40
C ALA A 172 0.03 9.80 -5.98
N ASN A 173 0.91 9.04 -6.65
CA ASN A 173 2.23 9.49 -7.12
C ASN A 173 2.98 10.31 -6.05
N TRP A 174 3.09 9.70 -4.86
CA TRP A 174 3.80 10.24 -3.70
C TRP A 174 5.32 10.10 -3.84
#